data_AF-A0A3D1QZW0-F1
#
_entry.id   AF-A0A3D1QZW0-F1
#
_cell.length_a   1.000
_cell.length_b   1.000
_cell.length_c   1.000
_cell.angle_alpha   90.00
_cell.angle_beta   90.00
_cell.angle_gamma   90.00
#
_symmetry.space_group_name_H-M   'P 1'
#
loop_
_entity.id
_entity.type
_entity.pdbx_description
1 polymer ?
#
loop_
_entity_poly.entity_id
_entity_poly.type
_entity_poly.pdbx_seq_one_letter_code
_entity_poly.pdbx_strand_id
1 'polypeptide(L)'
;MTAVFWRRLLLASTLALSTTACSGLAASMIGGALGGDGSVFSNDDDPELIREAIPFGLKTMEALLQSAPDDEDLLLSAASGFTQYSYAFVLQDAEMIEDDDPARARAGRARAKKLFRRARDYGMRAIAAEWDTEFWADFAKDRHAALAEIDD
;
A
#
# COMPACT_ATOMS: atom_id res chain seq x y z
N MET A 1 44.75 -22.31 20.32
CA MET A 1 43.30 -22.32 20.62
C MET A 1 42.59 -20.98 20.36
N THR A 2 43.27 -19.93 19.90
CA THR A 2 42.68 -18.57 19.73
C THR A 2 42.11 -18.29 18.33
N ALA A 3 42.74 -18.80 17.27
CA ALA A 3 42.36 -18.51 15.88
C ALA A 3 41.00 -19.11 15.45
N VAL A 4 40.66 -20.31 15.95
CA VAL A 4 39.38 -20.98 15.65
C VAL A 4 38.21 -20.28 16.35
N PHE A 5 38.45 -19.73 17.54
CA PHE A 5 37.45 -19.00 18.31
C PHE A 5 37.08 -17.67 17.63
N TRP A 6 38.09 -16.92 17.16
CA TRP A 6 37.89 -15.68 16.41
C TRP A 6 37.22 -15.88 15.05
N ARG A 7 37.56 -16.96 14.35
CA ARG A 7 36.93 -17.30 13.07
C ARG A 7 35.46 -17.71 13.24
N ARG A 8 35.11 -18.39 14.33
CA ARG A 8 33.71 -18.70 14.69
C ARG A 8 32.93 -17.45 15.10
N LEU A 9 33.56 -16.51 15.80
CA LEU A 9 32.95 -15.23 16.16
C LEU A 9 32.67 -14.33 14.94
N LEU A 10 33.59 -14.28 13.97
CA LEU A 10 33.39 -13.54 12.72
C LEU A 10 32.30 -14.16 11.82
N LEU A 11 32.20 -15.49 11.78
CA LEU A 11 31.12 -16.20 11.07
C LEU A 11 29.76 -16.03 11.76
N ALA A 12 29.71 -15.96 13.10
CA ALA A 12 28.47 -15.69 13.82
C ALA A 12 28.01 -14.23 13.67
N SER A 13 28.93 -13.26 13.62
CA SER A 13 28.62 -11.85 13.41
C SER A 13 28.09 -11.58 11.99
N THR A 14 28.67 -12.20 10.96
CA THR A 14 28.19 -12.07 9.58
C THR A 14 26.83 -12.74 9.33
N LEU A 15 26.49 -13.79 10.07
CA LEU A 15 25.17 -14.45 10.00
C LEU A 15 24.08 -13.70 10.80
N ALA A 16 24.48 -12.90 11.80
CA ALA A 16 23.56 -12.08 12.58
C ALA A 16 23.15 -10.78 11.86
N LEU A 17 23.99 -10.25 10.96
CA LEU A 17 23.67 -9.04 10.19
C LEU A 17 22.81 -9.29 8.94
N SER A 18 22.63 -10.54 8.52
CA SER A 18 21.87 -10.87 7.30
C SER A 18 20.37 -11.10 7.53
N THR A 19 19.89 -11.13 8.77
CA THR A 19 18.48 -11.40 9.09
C THR A 19 17.63 -10.15 9.25
N THR A 20 18.21 -8.96 9.39
CA THR A 20 17.47 -7.69 9.54
C THR A 20 17.41 -6.85 8.26
N ALA A 21 18.21 -7.17 7.23
CA ALA A 21 18.29 -6.38 5.99
C ALA A 21 17.33 -6.83 4.88
N CYS A 22 16.69 -8.00 4.99
CA CYS A 22 15.88 -8.55 3.90
C CYS A 22 14.43 -8.02 3.89
N SER A 23 13.86 -7.70 5.06
CA SER A 23 12.48 -7.22 5.17
C SER A 23 12.31 -5.80 4.64
N GLY A 24 13.20 -4.87 5.00
CA GLY A 24 13.15 -3.48 4.53
C GLY A 24 13.49 -3.35 3.04
N LEU A 25 14.42 -4.16 2.53
CA LEU A 25 14.78 -4.14 1.10
C LEU A 25 13.68 -4.77 0.23
N ALA A 26 13.05 -5.86 0.68
CA ALA A 26 11.91 -6.44 -0.02
C ALA A 26 10.69 -5.51 0.03
N ALA A 27 10.43 -4.84 1.16
CA ALA A 27 9.36 -3.87 1.30
C ALA A 27 9.57 -2.64 0.39
N SER A 28 10.80 -2.10 0.32
CA SER A 28 11.15 -0.98 -0.58
C SER A 28 11.21 -1.38 -2.05
N MET A 29 11.60 -2.61 -2.41
CA MET A 29 11.52 -3.10 -3.78
C MET A 29 10.08 -3.36 -4.23
N ILE A 30 9.23 -3.87 -3.34
CA ILE A 30 7.80 -4.08 -3.60
C ILE A 30 7.05 -2.74 -3.61
N GLY A 31 7.36 -1.82 -2.69
CA GLY A 31 6.87 -0.44 -2.70
C GLY A 31 7.37 0.34 -3.93
N GLY A 32 8.57 0.09 -4.42
CA GLY A 32 9.06 0.62 -5.69
C GLY A 32 8.37 0.01 -6.91
N ALA A 33 8.02 -1.28 -6.90
CA ALA A 33 7.30 -1.93 -8.00
C ALA A 33 5.79 -1.66 -8.01
N LEU A 34 5.22 -1.30 -6.85
CA LEU A 34 3.79 -1.08 -6.65
C LEU A 34 3.42 0.40 -6.42
N GLY A 35 4.35 1.23 -5.96
CA GLY A 35 4.21 2.66 -5.69
C GLY A 35 5.19 3.57 -6.42
N GLY A 36 6.33 3.05 -6.90
CA GLY A 36 7.26 3.76 -7.78
C GLY A 36 6.87 3.60 -9.25
N ASP A 37 6.33 4.65 -9.87
CA ASP A 37 5.99 4.77 -11.31
C ASP A 37 5.13 3.63 -11.91
N GLY A 38 4.62 2.69 -11.11
CA GLY A 38 3.69 1.64 -11.52
C GLY A 38 4.19 0.77 -12.68
N SER A 39 5.50 0.67 -12.90
CA SER A 39 6.06 0.32 -14.23
C SER A 39 5.81 -1.12 -14.70
N VAL A 40 5.38 -2.03 -13.83
CA VAL A 40 5.09 -3.43 -14.20
C VAL A 40 3.61 -3.62 -14.55
N PHE A 41 2.70 -3.01 -13.81
CA PHE A 41 1.26 -3.11 -14.09
C PHE A 41 0.77 -2.06 -15.08
N SER A 42 1.33 -0.85 -15.04
CA SER A 42 0.86 0.28 -15.86
C SER A 42 1.43 0.27 -17.28
N ASN A 43 2.49 -0.49 -17.52
CA ASN A 43 3.09 -0.70 -18.86
C ASN A 43 2.70 -2.04 -19.48
N ASP A 44 1.86 -2.84 -18.81
CA ASP A 44 1.36 -4.10 -19.36
C ASP A 44 0.10 -3.80 -20.20
N ASP A 45 0.06 -4.35 -21.41
CA ASP A 45 -1.01 -4.11 -22.39
C ASP A 45 -2.19 -5.10 -22.23
N ASP A 46 -2.09 -6.09 -21.33
CA ASP A 46 -3.14 -7.06 -21.05
C ASP A 46 -3.94 -6.69 -19.77
N PRO A 47 -5.09 -6.01 -19.90
CA PRO A 47 -5.88 -5.58 -18.75
C PRO A 47 -6.47 -6.74 -17.94
N GLU A 48 -6.66 -7.92 -18.53
CA GLU A 48 -7.20 -9.08 -17.81
C GLU A 48 -6.11 -9.75 -16.96
N LEU A 49 -4.88 -9.86 -17.49
CA LEU A 49 -3.73 -10.30 -16.69
C LEU A 49 -3.50 -9.38 -15.48
N ILE A 50 -3.57 -8.07 -15.69
CA ILE A 50 -3.46 -7.07 -14.62
C ILE A 50 -4.59 -7.23 -13.60
N ARG A 51 -5.84 -7.36 -14.06
CA ARG A 51 -7.03 -7.55 -13.21
C ARG A 51 -6.88 -8.76 -12.28
N GLU A 52 -6.32 -9.86 -12.79
CA GLU A 52 -6.10 -11.09 -12.02
C GLU A 52 -4.93 -10.97 -11.03
N ALA A 53 -3.89 -10.21 -11.37
CA ALA A 53 -2.68 -10.08 -10.57
C ALA A 53 -2.78 -9.07 -9.41
N ILE A 54 -3.44 -7.92 -9.62
CA ILE A 54 -3.50 -6.82 -8.63
C ILE A 54 -4.04 -7.26 -7.26
N PRO A 55 -5.12 -8.05 -7.13
CA PRO A 55 -5.64 -8.45 -5.82
C PRO A 55 -4.61 -9.16 -4.94
N PHE A 56 -3.73 -9.97 -5.53
CA PHE A 56 -2.63 -10.60 -4.81
C PHE A 56 -1.60 -9.55 -4.36
N GLY A 57 -1.18 -8.65 -5.27
CA GLY A 57 -0.26 -7.57 -4.95
C GLY A 57 -0.75 -6.69 -3.79
N LEU A 58 -2.03 -6.29 -3.82
CA LEU A 58 -2.67 -5.54 -2.74
C LEU A 58 -2.63 -6.29 -1.41
N LYS A 59 -2.90 -7.59 -1.40
CA LYS A 59 -2.86 -8.39 -0.16
C LYS A 59 -1.46 -8.60 0.37
N THR A 60 -0.48 -8.71 -0.51
CA THR A 60 0.93 -8.74 -0.11
C THR A 60 1.35 -7.42 0.53
N MET A 61 0.96 -6.27 -0.03
CA MET A 61 1.18 -4.96 0.61
C MET A 61 0.52 -4.88 2.00
N GLU A 62 -0.74 -5.30 2.14
CA GLU A 62 -1.42 -5.34 3.45
C GLU A 62 -0.68 -6.23 4.47
N ALA A 63 -0.09 -7.34 4.03
CA ALA A 63 0.69 -8.23 4.89
C ALA A 63 2.02 -7.59 5.32
N LEU A 64 2.71 -6.91 4.41
CA LEU A 64 3.95 -6.18 4.72
C LEU A 64 3.69 -5.04 5.72
N LEU A 65 2.56 -4.33 5.59
CA LEU A 65 2.14 -3.29 6.53
C LEU A 65 1.87 -3.81 7.96
N GLN A 66 1.75 -5.12 8.17
CA GLN A 66 1.71 -5.67 9.53
C GLN A 66 3.09 -5.65 10.20
N SER A 67 4.17 -5.74 9.41
CA SER A 67 5.54 -5.70 9.92
C SER A 67 6.10 -4.27 9.95
N ALA A 68 5.64 -3.41 9.04
CA ALA A 68 6.06 -2.02 8.90
C ALA A 68 4.82 -1.11 8.84
N PRO A 69 4.16 -0.86 9.99
CA PRO A 69 2.85 -0.18 10.03
C PRO A 69 2.89 1.27 9.60
N ASP A 70 4.04 1.94 9.74
CA ASP A 70 4.21 3.38 9.48
C ASP A 70 5.15 3.64 8.29
N ASP A 71 5.37 2.63 7.44
CA ASP A 71 6.13 2.78 6.20
C ASP A 71 5.32 3.59 5.19
N GLU A 72 5.69 4.87 5.02
CA GLU A 72 4.97 5.85 4.21
C GLU A 72 4.84 5.41 2.74
N ASP A 73 5.93 4.94 2.13
CA ASP A 73 5.96 4.48 0.74
C ASP A 73 4.99 3.31 0.52
N LEU A 74 4.98 2.35 1.45
CA LEU A 74 4.09 1.19 1.39
C LEU A 74 2.63 1.58 1.64
N LEU A 75 2.37 2.55 2.52
CA LEU A 75 1.04 3.11 2.74
C LEU A 75 0.52 3.85 1.52
N LEU A 76 1.36 4.66 0.88
CA LEU A 76 1.04 5.38 -0.35
C LEU A 76 0.78 4.42 -1.51
N SER A 77 1.60 3.37 -1.63
CA SER A 77 1.42 2.29 -2.62
C SER A 77 0.09 1.56 -2.43
N ALA A 78 -0.28 1.25 -1.19
CA ALA A 78 -1.56 0.61 -0.89
C ALA A 78 -2.73 1.56 -1.21
N ALA A 79 -2.62 2.84 -0.86
CA ALA A 79 -3.63 3.84 -1.16
C ALA A 79 -3.87 4.00 -2.67
N SER A 80 -2.80 4.14 -3.47
CA SER A 80 -2.89 4.26 -4.92
C SER A 80 -3.43 2.98 -5.57
N GLY A 81 -2.87 1.82 -5.22
CA GLY A 81 -3.25 0.53 -5.80
C GLY A 81 -4.71 0.16 -5.50
N PHE A 82 -5.19 0.33 -4.27
CA PHE A 82 -6.60 0.08 -3.96
C PHE A 82 -7.52 1.06 -4.70
N THR A 83 -7.12 2.31 -4.90
CA THR A 83 -7.89 3.30 -5.66
C THR A 83 -8.02 2.89 -7.12
N GLN A 84 -6.90 2.59 -7.78
CA GLN A 84 -6.86 2.20 -9.18
C GLN A 84 -7.65 0.92 -9.44
N TYR A 85 -7.42 -0.13 -8.65
CA TYR A 85 -8.17 -1.39 -8.76
C TYR A 85 -9.68 -1.19 -8.59
N SER A 86 -10.08 -0.43 -7.58
CA SER A 86 -11.49 -0.15 -7.29
C SER A 86 -12.17 0.58 -8.43
N TYR A 87 -11.48 1.55 -9.03
CA TYR A 87 -12.01 2.28 -10.17
C TYR A 87 -12.08 1.39 -11.40
N ALA A 88 -10.94 0.91 -11.89
CA ALA A 88 -10.81 0.26 -13.20
C ALA A 88 -11.55 -1.07 -13.32
N PHE A 89 -11.66 -1.84 -12.23
CA PHE A 89 -12.13 -3.24 -12.30
C PHE A 89 -13.35 -3.53 -11.43
N VAL A 90 -13.79 -2.60 -10.56
CA VAL A 90 -14.91 -2.84 -9.66
C VAL A 90 -16.05 -1.88 -9.91
N LEU A 91 -15.74 -0.59 -9.96
CA LEU A 91 -16.73 0.44 -10.27
C LEU A 91 -17.13 0.37 -11.74
N GLN A 92 -16.17 0.29 -12.67
CA GLN A 92 -16.46 0.19 -14.10
C GLN A 92 -17.31 -1.04 -14.44
N ASP A 93 -16.99 -2.22 -13.90
CA ASP A 93 -17.82 -3.43 -14.07
C ASP A 93 -19.25 -3.25 -13.54
N ALA A 94 -19.41 -2.49 -12.44
CA ALA A 94 -20.73 -2.20 -11.87
C ALA A 94 -21.52 -1.18 -12.71
N GLU A 95 -20.85 -0.24 -13.37
CA GLU A 95 -21.46 0.73 -14.28
C GLU A 95 -21.88 0.07 -15.59
N MET A 96 -21.03 -0.77 -16.20
CA MET A 96 -21.34 -1.47 -17.45
C MET A 96 -22.57 -2.39 -17.35
N ILE A 97 -22.81 -3.00 -16.19
CA ILE A 97 -23.94 -3.94 -16.02
C ILE A 97 -25.22 -3.26 -15.52
N GLU A 98 -25.26 -1.94 -15.34
CA GLU A 98 -26.41 -1.28 -14.71
C GLU A 98 -27.71 -1.47 -15.48
N ASP A 99 -27.68 -1.36 -16.80
CA ASP A 99 -28.88 -1.49 -17.64
C ASP A 99 -29.41 -2.94 -17.67
N ASP A 100 -28.52 -3.92 -17.54
CA ASP A 100 -28.85 -5.35 -17.59
C ASP A 100 -29.24 -5.91 -16.21
N ASP A 101 -28.50 -5.55 -15.17
CA ASP A 101 -28.70 -6.02 -13.79
C ASP A 101 -28.43 -4.90 -12.76
N PRO A 102 -29.44 -4.06 -12.49
CA PRO A 102 -29.31 -2.98 -11.51
C PRO A 102 -29.00 -3.47 -10.09
N ALA A 103 -29.38 -4.69 -9.72
CA ALA A 103 -29.12 -5.24 -8.40
C ALA A 103 -27.64 -5.58 -8.24
N ARG A 104 -27.05 -6.23 -9.25
CA ARG A 104 -25.63 -6.54 -9.29
C ARG A 104 -24.76 -5.28 -9.43
N ALA A 105 -25.20 -4.29 -10.20
CA ALA A 105 -24.56 -2.97 -10.26
C ALA A 105 -24.52 -2.29 -8.88
N ARG A 106 -25.65 -2.26 -8.15
CA ARG A 106 -25.69 -1.73 -6.76
C ARG A 106 -24.72 -2.47 -5.83
N ALA A 107 -24.63 -3.80 -5.92
CA ALA A 107 -23.69 -4.59 -5.13
C ALA A 107 -22.23 -4.26 -5.49
N GLY A 108 -21.91 -4.11 -6.77
CA GLY A 108 -20.60 -3.70 -7.26
C GLY A 108 -20.17 -2.32 -6.73
N ARG A 109 -21.06 -1.31 -6.81
CA ARG A 109 -20.80 0.02 -6.23
C ARG A 109 -20.59 -0.02 -4.72
N ALA A 110 -21.38 -0.83 -4.01
CA ALA A 110 -21.20 -1.01 -2.58
C ALA A 110 -19.84 -1.65 -2.25
N ARG A 111 -19.36 -2.59 -3.06
CA ARG A 111 -18.00 -3.15 -2.95
C ARG A 111 -16.94 -2.10 -3.26
N ALA A 112 -17.03 -1.38 -4.37
CA ALA A 112 -16.08 -0.32 -4.74
C ALA A 112 -15.96 0.73 -3.63
N LYS A 113 -17.09 1.17 -3.05
CA LYS A 113 -17.11 2.11 -1.92
C LYS A 113 -16.33 1.62 -0.70
N LYS A 114 -16.38 0.32 -0.38
CA LYS A 114 -15.60 -0.25 0.73
C LYS A 114 -14.10 -0.23 0.42
N LEU A 115 -13.72 -0.52 -0.83
CA LEU A 115 -12.32 -0.52 -1.24
C LEU A 115 -11.75 0.91 -1.33
N PHE A 116 -12.51 1.89 -1.82
CA PHE A 116 -12.10 3.31 -1.77
C PHE A 116 -11.92 3.82 -0.33
N ARG A 117 -12.78 3.42 0.61
CA ARG A 117 -12.59 3.77 2.02
C ARG A 117 -11.30 3.18 2.57
N ARG A 118 -11.01 1.92 2.24
CA ARG A 118 -9.75 1.28 2.61
C ARG A 118 -8.54 2.00 2.01
N ALA A 119 -8.59 2.37 0.73
CA ALA A 119 -7.55 3.16 0.08
C ALA A 119 -7.30 4.49 0.80
N ARG A 120 -8.39 5.23 1.09
CA ARG A 120 -8.35 6.46 1.89
C ARG A 120 -7.71 6.21 3.24
N ASP A 121 -8.09 5.15 3.96
CA ASP A 121 -7.56 4.88 5.29
C ASP A 121 -6.03 4.63 5.25
N TYR A 122 -5.49 4.01 4.18
CA TYR A 122 -4.05 3.92 3.97
C TYR A 122 -3.41 5.28 3.66
N GLY A 123 -4.01 6.10 2.79
CA GLY A 123 -3.49 7.43 2.48
C GLY A 123 -3.48 8.36 3.71
N MET A 124 -4.50 8.27 4.55
CA MET A 124 -4.56 9.00 5.82
C MET A 124 -3.46 8.52 6.78
N ARG A 125 -3.17 7.22 6.81
CA ARG A 125 -2.04 6.71 7.59
C ARG A 125 -0.69 7.17 7.03
N ALA A 126 -0.52 7.29 5.72
CA ALA A 126 0.71 7.79 5.11
C ALA A 126 0.99 9.22 5.58
N ILE A 127 -0.01 10.10 5.48
CA ILE A 127 0.08 11.47 5.98
C ILE A 127 0.36 11.48 7.50
N ALA A 128 -0.20 10.53 8.27
CA ALA A 128 0.06 10.40 9.71
C ALA A 128 1.47 9.92 10.06
N ALA A 129 2.14 9.23 9.13
CA ALA A 129 3.51 8.77 9.34
C ALA A 129 4.50 9.93 9.13
N GLU A 130 4.15 10.86 8.25
CA GLU A 130 4.92 12.09 7.98
C GLU A 130 4.65 13.19 9.03
N TRP A 131 3.39 13.35 9.48
CA TRP A 131 2.94 14.41 10.39
C TRP A 131 2.47 13.87 11.76
N ASP A 132 2.73 14.61 12.85
CA ASP A 132 2.40 14.19 14.22
C ASP A 132 0.90 13.83 14.40
N THR A 133 0.62 12.90 15.31
CA THR A 133 -0.71 12.42 15.72
C THR A 133 -1.72 13.51 16.06
N GLU A 134 -1.30 14.68 16.52
CA GLU A 134 -2.20 15.82 16.80
C GLU A 134 -2.86 16.38 15.53
N PHE A 135 -2.18 16.31 14.39
CA PHE A 135 -2.70 16.77 13.10
C PHE A 135 -4.09 16.21 12.80
N TRP A 136 -4.34 14.95 13.12
CA TRP A 136 -5.62 14.31 12.85
C TRP A 136 -6.74 14.70 13.80
N ALA A 137 -6.40 14.96 15.05
CA ALA A 137 -7.36 15.49 16.00
C ALA A 137 -7.86 16.86 15.55
N ASP A 138 -6.97 17.65 14.93
CA ASP A 138 -7.29 18.97 14.45
C ASP A 138 -7.94 18.96 13.06
N PHE A 139 -7.49 18.10 12.14
CA PHE A 139 -8.15 17.85 10.84
C PHE A 139 -9.61 17.38 11.01
N ALA A 140 -9.90 16.60 12.05
CA ALA A 140 -11.25 16.16 12.35
C ALA A 140 -12.14 17.29 12.91
N LYS A 141 -11.57 18.25 13.64
CA LYS A 141 -12.30 19.42 14.17
C LYS A 141 -12.51 20.48 13.09
N ASP A 142 -11.45 20.85 12.39
CA ASP A 142 -11.42 21.86 11.34
C ASP A 142 -10.41 21.49 10.26
N ARG A 143 -10.95 20.96 9.15
CA ARG A 143 -10.15 20.52 8.02
C ARG A 143 -9.41 21.67 7.34
N HIS A 144 -10.02 22.86 7.28
CA HIS A 144 -9.43 23.98 6.56
C HIS A 144 -8.26 24.55 7.34
N ALA A 145 -8.40 24.68 8.66
CA ALA A 145 -7.31 25.14 9.52
C ALA A 145 -6.12 24.17 9.51
N ALA A 146 -6.37 22.86 9.66
CA ALA A 146 -5.31 21.86 9.69
C ALA A 146 -4.52 21.79 8.37
N LEU A 147 -5.19 21.94 7.22
CA LEU A 147 -4.51 21.93 5.92
C LEU A 147 -3.70 23.20 5.65
N ALA A 148 -4.04 24.34 6.26
CA ALA A 148 -3.30 25.59 6.08
C ALA A 148 -1.91 25.56 6.73
N GLU A 149 -1.70 24.72 7.76
CA GLU A 149 -0.40 24.57 8.43
C GLU A 149 0.62 23.75 7.61
N ILE A 150 0.16 23.05 6.56
CA ILE A 150 1.03 22.26 5.66
C ILE A 150 1.62 23.12 4.54
N ASP A 151 1.01 24.25 4.20
CA ASP A 151 1.38 25.10 3.06
C ASP A 151 2.49 26.16 3.39
N ASP A 152 3.02 26.20 4.62
CA ASP A 152 4.08 27.12 5.10
C ASP A 152 5.43 26.40 5.34
#